data_AF-A0A960ALB3-F1
#
_entry.id   AF-A0A960ALB3-F1
#
_cell.length_a   1.000
_cell.length_b   1.000
_cell.length_c   1.000
_cell.angle_alpha   90.00
_cell.angle_beta   90.00
_cell.angle_gamma   90.00
#
_symmetry.space_group_name_H-M   'P 1'
#
loop_
_entity.id
_entity.type
_entity.pdbx_description
1 polymer ?
#
loop_
_entity_poly.entity_id
_entity_poly.type
_entity_poly.pdbx_seq_one_letter_code
_entity_poly.pdbx_strand_id
1 'polypeptide(L)'
;MAEATTIRYSAPFSVVGPRGPRFGDYVGLSTTLRPPSAEGLPGRRHLEDFLRHKRWMYTFAANRDLLVTAAIVDAGPTGTTFITVADRRTGKLLADISRPGGTKPMVSVNDHPGEGHRSRYRMPGSDVNMQTSDGVLHVRAKVGSPVGLPAIGKPAVELDLAFDITASPALTVISDLKTEPRLVSTTGKNAALPVSGRVVVRQGGIVHAFDITDGLGGFDYTSGNLPRHTQWRWAYLVGRLANGKTLGLNLSADFSGLVGNARENSVWYDGQLMAIDPDATIDVDLDEPGKPWHVRTSDGKVDLVFDPIGVHRESLDLKLVRSRFLQPVGEFSGTIRLGRRTLDVDRLPGVVENQDVIW
;
A
#
# COMPACT_ATOMS: atom_id res chain seq x y z
N MET A 1 -34.19 -6.58 -6.40
CA MET A 1 -33.16 -7.15 -5.53
C MET A 1 -32.38 -5.99 -4.95
N ALA A 2 -32.32 -5.88 -3.62
CA ALA A 2 -31.71 -4.76 -2.93
C ALA A 2 -30.23 -4.64 -3.34
N GLU A 3 -29.78 -3.43 -3.67
CA GLU A 3 -28.37 -3.10 -3.81
C GLU A 3 -27.66 -3.49 -2.52
N ALA A 4 -26.41 -3.98 -2.61
CA ALA A 4 -25.57 -4.13 -1.44
C ALA A 4 -25.23 -2.74 -0.89
N THR A 5 -26.14 -2.15 -0.12
CA THR A 5 -25.80 -1.13 0.85
C THR A 5 -25.07 -1.84 1.98
N THR A 6 -23.77 -2.05 1.78
CA THR A 6 -22.83 -2.46 2.82
C THR A 6 -22.64 -1.26 3.74
N ILE A 7 -23.61 -1.02 4.64
CA ILE A 7 -23.54 0.08 5.60
C ILE A 7 -22.30 -0.16 6.47
N ARG A 8 -21.24 0.60 6.20
CA ARG A 8 -20.06 0.65 7.05
C ARG A 8 -20.34 1.61 8.20
N TYR A 9 -20.02 1.18 9.42
CA TYR A 9 -20.07 2.04 10.59
C TYR A 9 -18.91 3.04 10.57
N SER A 10 -18.99 4.10 11.37
CA SER A 10 -17.86 5.00 11.58
C SER A 10 -16.71 4.28 12.30
N ALA A 11 -15.47 4.62 11.93
CA ALA A 11 -14.28 4.03 12.52
C ALA A 11 -14.25 4.23 14.03
N PRO A 12 -13.91 3.19 14.82
CA PRO A 12 -13.76 3.33 16.24
C PRO A 12 -12.52 4.18 16.56
N PHE A 13 -12.51 4.86 17.70
CA PHE A 13 -11.31 5.59 18.15
C PHE A 13 -10.11 4.66 18.36
N SER A 14 -10.36 3.47 18.93
CA SER A 14 -9.36 2.45 19.24
C SER A 14 -9.75 1.07 18.69
N VAL A 15 -8.73 0.27 18.37
CA VAL A 15 -8.88 -1.11 17.86
C VAL A 15 -9.56 -2.03 18.86
N VAL A 16 -9.29 -1.86 20.16
CA VAL A 16 -9.81 -2.72 21.23
C VAL A 16 -10.93 -2.00 22.00
N GLY A 17 -12.01 -2.73 22.30
CA GLY A 17 -13.08 -2.29 23.20
C GLY A 17 -13.23 -3.21 24.43
N PRO A 18 -14.26 -3.00 25.27
CA PRO A 18 -14.45 -3.76 26.52
C PRO A 18 -14.61 -5.28 26.34
N ARG A 19 -14.98 -5.73 25.14
CA ARG A 19 -15.21 -7.15 24.80
C ARG A 19 -14.12 -7.73 23.87
N GLY A 20 -12.99 -7.04 23.71
CA GLY A 20 -11.90 -7.45 22.81
C GLY A 20 -11.79 -6.59 21.54
N PRO A 21 -11.11 -7.10 20.49
CA PRO A 21 -10.93 -6.38 19.23
C PRO A 21 -12.27 -6.05 18.55
N ARG A 22 -12.39 -4.85 18.00
CA ARG A 22 -13.58 -4.39 17.27
C ARG A 22 -13.50 -4.80 15.81
N PHE A 23 -13.63 -6.08 15.53
CA PHE A 23 -13.53 -6.60 14.16
C PHE A 23 -14.59 -6.01 13.22
N GLY A 24 -14.18 -5.64 12.02
CA GLY A 24 -15.07 -5.03 11.02
C GLY A 24 -14.34 -4.09 10.06
N ASP A 25 -15.10 -3.57 9.11
CA ASP A 25 -14.72 -2.53 8.16
C ASP A 25 -15.54 -1.27 8.41
N TYR A 26 -14.86 -0.12 8.39
CA TYR A 26 -15.40 1.14 8.89
C TYR A 26 -15.05 2.32 7.97
N VAL A 27 -15.95 3.29 7.86
CA VAL A 27 -15.66 4.58 7.20
C VAL A 27 -14.92 5.50 8.17
N GLY A 28 -13.83 6.11 7.69
CA GLY A 28 -12.93 6.96 8.44
C GLY A 28 -11.67 6.24 8.93
N LEU A 29 -10.75 6.99 9.52
CA LEU A 29 -9.54 6.46 10.15
C LEU A 29 -9.73 6.39 11.67
N SER A 30 -9.43 5.24 12.25
CA SER A 30 -9.16 5.18 13.69
C SER A 30 -7.96 6.07 14.05
N THR A 31 -8.02 6.73 15.21
CA THR A 31 -6.92 7.58 15.70
C THR A 31 -5.64 6.78 15.88
N THR A 32 -5.76 5.54 16.37
CA THR A 32 -4.64 4.61 16.46
C THR A 32 -5.03 3.21 15.97
N LEU A 33 -4.10 2.58 15.27
CA LEU A 33 -4.21 1.21 14.75
C LEU A 33 -3.06 0.37 15.33
N ARG A 34 -3.22 0.00 16.60
CA ARG A 34 -2.34 -0.95 17.27
C ARG A 34 -3.10 -2.26 17.51
N PRO A 35 -2.70 -3.37 16.88
CA PRO A 35 -3.31 -4.66 17.16
C PRO A 35 -3.01 -5.11 18.60
N PRO A 36 -3.94 -5.80 19.28
CA PRO A 36 -3.63 -6.43 20.56
C PRO A 36 -2.61 -7.55 20.38
N SER A 37 -1.78 -7.77 21.40
CA SER A 37 -0.83 -8.88 21.47
C SER A 37 -1.55 -10.23 21.35
N ALA A 38 -0.89 -11.23 20.76
CA ALA A 38 -1.39 -12.59 20.78
C ALA A 38 -1.36 -13.13 22.23
N GLU A 39 -2.50 -13.56 22.78
CA GLU A 39 -2.56 -14.17 24.12
C GLU A 39 -1.70 -15.46 24.14
N GLY A 40 -0.82 -15.67 25.13
CA GLY A 40 0.00 -16.89 25.07
C GLY A 40 0.95 -17.26 26.22
N LEU A 41 2.01 -16.49 26.54
CA LEU A 41 3.07 -16.99 27.44
C LEU A 41 3.63 -15.92 28.39
N PRO A 42 3.64 -16.13 29.73
CA PRO A 42 4.31 -15.22 30.67
C PRO A 42 5.83 -15.24 30.46
N GLY A 43 6.47 -14.07 30.32
CA GLY A 43 7.94 -13.94 30.25
C GLY A 43 8.56 -13.88 28.84
N ARG A 44 7.80 -14.15 27.76
CA ARG A 44 8.24 -14.03 26.35
C ARG A 44 7.49 -12.99 25.51
N ARG A 45 6.55 -12.27 26.13
CA ARG A 45 5.56 -11.36 25.49
C ARG A 45 6.19 -10.30 24.58
N HIS A 46 7.22 -9.60 25.05
CA HIS A 46 7.79 -8.49 24.29
C HIS A 46 8.56 -8.93 23.04
N LEU A 47 9.25 -10.07 23.08
CA LEU A 47 10.03 -10.54 21.94
C LEU A 47 9.13 -11.13 20.86
N GLU A 48 8.13 -11.93 21.24
CA GLU A 48 7.19 -12.49 20.28
C GLU A 48 6.34 -11.38 19.63
N ASP A 49 5.82 -10.45 20.41
CA ASP A 49 5.12 -9.27 19.88
C ASP A 49 6.06 -8.45 18.97
N PHE A 50 7.32 -8.25 19.34
CA PHE A 50 8.30 -7.55 18.52
C PHE A 50 8.60 -8.28 17.19
N LEU A 51 8.65 -9.61 17.21
CA LEU A 51 8.89 -10.44 16.03
C LEU A 51 7.65 -10.62 15.16
N ARG A 52 6.44 -10.41 15.68
CA ARG A 52 5.18 -10.54 14.92
C ARG A 52 4.60 -9.21 14.46
N HIS A 53 4.81 -8.15 15.22
CA HIS A 53 4.28 -6.83 14.90
C HIS A 53 5.01 -6.28 13.69
N LYS A 54 4.27 -6.10 12.60
CA LYS A 54 4.72 -5.50 11.35
C LYS A 54 3.90 -4.25 11.11
N ARG A 55 4.58 -3.19 10.69
CA ARG A 55 3.95 -1.92 10.35
C ARG A 55 4.54 -1.36 9.07
N TRP A 56 3.71 -0.77 8.24
CA TRP A 56 4.19 -0.02 7.10
C TRP A 56 3.26 1.13 6.75
N MET A 57 3.85 2.13 6.11
CA MET A 57 3.13 3.14 5.35
C MET A 57 3.59 3.03 3.90
N TYR A 58 2.64 2.78 3.01
CA TYR A 58 2.81 2.76 1.57
C TYR A 58 2.03 3.93 0.96
N THR A 59 2.62 4.58 -0.03
CA THR A 59 1.98 5.67 -0.77
C THR A 59 2.10 5.44 -2.26
N PHE A 60 1.06 5.83 -2.97
CA PHE A 60 0.98 5.81 -4.42
C PHE A 60 0.53 7.17 -4.91
N ALA A 61 1.20 7.74 -5.90
CA ALA A 61 0.76 8.95 -6.59
C ALA A 61 0.97 8.80 -8.10
N ALA A 62 0.03 9.33 -8.87
CA ALA A 62 0.14 9.39 -10.31
C ALA A 62 -0.57 10.60 -10.90
N ASN A 63 -0.07 11.06 -12.03
CA ASN A 63 -0.79 11.95 -12.95
C ASN A 63 -0.67 11.38 -14.37
N ARG A 64 -0.97 12.17 -15.39
CA ARG A 64 -0.84 11.75 -16.79
C ARG A 64 0.58 11.31 -17.17
N ASP A 65 1.60 11.88 -16.53
CA ASP A 65 2.99 11.76 -16.99
C ASP A 65 3.80 10.74 -16.17
N LEU A 66 3.49 10.62 -14.87
CA LEU A 66 4.28 9.87 -13.90
C LEU A 66 3.39 8.96 -13.04
N LEU A 67 3.96 7.84 -12.63
CA LEU A 67 3.55 7.03 -11.48
C LEU A 67 4.72 6.92 -10.51
N VAL A 68 4.48 7.14 -9.22
CA VAL A 68 5.46 6.98 -8.14
C VAL A 68 4.88 6.21 -6.96
N THR A 69 5.67 5.29 -6.41
CA THR A 69 5.35 4.55 -5.18
C THR A 69 6.46 4.78 -4.16
N ALA A 70 6.10 4.82 -2.88
CA ALA A 70 7.08 4.89 -1.80
C ALA A 70 6.54 4.15 -0.56
N ALA A 71 7.40 3.36 0.08
CA ALA A 71 7.06 2.62 1.28
C ALA A 71 8.10 2.77 2.39
N ILE A 72 7.67 2.79 3.64
CA ILE A 72 8.51 2.56 4.82
C ILE A 72 7.92 1.38 5.58
N VAL A 73 8.73 0.33 5.78
CA VAL A 73 8.34 -0.90 6.48
C VAL A 73 9.16 -1.03 7.75
N ASP A 74 8.50 -1.05 8.90
CA ASP A 74 9.03 -1.45 10.20
C ASP A 74 8.63 -2.92 10.45
N ALA A 75 9.56 -3.83 10.18
CA ALA A 75 9.32 -5.26 10.32
C ALA A 75 9.59 -5.77 11.75
N GLY A 76 9.91 -4.91 12.73
CA GLY A 76 10.32 -5.30 14.08
C GLY A 76 11.85 -5.27 14.23
N PRO A 77 12.58 -6.40 14.05
CA PRO A 77 14.05 -6.43 14.16
C PRO A 77 14.77 -5.68 13.02
N THR A 78 14.09 -5.41 11.92
CA THR A 78 14.64 -4.69 10.77
C THR A 78 13.57 -3.86 10.08
N GLY A 79 13.94 -3.15 9.03
CA GLY A 79 12.99 -2.48 8.15
C GLY A 79 13.49 -2.42 6.72
N THR A 80 12.71 -1.76 5.89
CA THR A 80 13.09 -1.44 4.51
C THR A 80 12.37 -0.18 4.07
N THR A 81 12.92 0.47 3.05
CA THR A 81 12.18 1.42 2.22
C THR A 81 12.42 1.09 0.77
N PHE A 82 11.39 1.23 -0.05
CA PHE A 82 11.53 1.17 -1.49
C PHE A 82 10.76 2.29 -2.17
N ILE A 83 11.26 2.70 -3.33
CA ILE A 83 10.68 3.75 -4.16
C ILE A 83 10.76 3.31 -5.62
N THR A 84 9.62 3.38 -6.30
CA THR A 84 9.52 3.12 -7.73
C THR A 84 9.02 4.36 -8.45
N VAL A 85 9.61 4.70 -9.59
CA VAL A 85 9.21 5.83 -10.44
C VAL A 85 9.12 5.36 -11.88
N ALA A 86 7.96 5.50 -12.50
CA ALA A 86 7.72 5.13 -13.89
C ALA A 86 7.21 6.32 -14.72
N ASP A 87 7.81 6.54 -15.89
CA ASP A 87 7.33 7.50 -16.89
C ASP A 87 6.24 6.83 -17.72
N ARG A 88 5.00 7.25 -17.51
CA ARG A 88 3.81 6.69 -18.16
C ARG A 88 3.74 7.03 -19.64
N ARG A 89 4.34 8.13 -20.08
CA ARG A 89 4.32 8.56 -21.49
C ARG A 89 5.20 7.67 -22.35
N THR A 90 6.30 7.16 -21.75
CA THR A 90 7.29 6.35 -22.46
C THR A 90 7.21 4.86 -22.14
N GLY A 91 6.42 4.48 -21.11
CA GLY A 91 6.36 3.10 -20.64
C GLY A 91 7.69 2.62 -20.06
N LYS A 92 8.42 3.50 -19.36
CA LYS A 92 9.75 3.18 -18.81
C LYS A 92 9.80 3.33 -17.30
N LEU A 93 10.40 2.33 -16.65
CA LEU A 93 10.82 2.41 -15.26
C LEU A 93 12.07 3.30 -15.16
N LEU A 94 11.94 4.46 -14.50
CA LEU A 94 13.04 5.42 -14.32
C LEU A 94 13.84 5.17 -13.06
N ALA A 95 13.18 4.69 -12.00
CA ALA A 95 13.82 4.31 -10.76
C ALA A 95 13.12 3.09 -10.17
N ASP A 96 13.95 2.16 -9.71
CA ASP A 96 13.59 1.04 -8.87
C ASP A 96 14.66 0.98 -7.77
N ILE A 97 14.30 1.42 -6.57
CA ILE A 97 15.25 1.53 -5.46
C ILE A 97 14.71 0.81 -4.25
N SER A 98 15.47 -0.20 -3.80
CA SER A 98 15.31 -0.89 -2.52
C SER A 98 16.42 -0.52 -1.54
N ARG A 99 16.06 -0.31 -0.28
CA ARG A 99 17.01 -0.12 0.83
C ARG A 99 16.58 -1.02 1.98
N PRO A 100 16.94 -2.32 1.95
CA PRO A 100 16.72 -3.21 3.07
C PRO A 100 17.65 -2.87 4.23
N GLY A 101 17.19 -3.09 5.45
CA GLY A 101 17.96 -2.94 6.67
C GLY A 101 17.57 -1.72 7.50
N GLY A 102 18.42 -1.40 8.47
CA GLY A 102 18.11 -0.45 9.52
C GLY A 102 17.38 -1.13 10.69
N THR A 103 17.77 -0.73 11.89
CA THR A 103 17.11 -1.10 13.14
C THR A 103 16.55 0.15 13.78
N LYS A 104 15.73 0.02 14.83
CA LYS A 104 15.34 1.19 15.62
C LYS A 104 16.61 1.90 16.15
N PRO A 105 16.67 3.25 16.12
CA PRO A 105 15.63 4.21 15.70
C PRO A 105 15.73 4.65 14.22
N MET A 106 16.56 3.99 13.39
CA MET A 106 16.79 4.35 11.99
C MET A 106 15.54 4.15 11.12
N VAL A 107 14.74 3.12 11.45
CA VAL A 107 13.42 2.86 10.88
C VAL A 107 12.36 2.89 11.97
N SER A 108 11.24 3.56 11.69
CA SER A 108 10.06 3.51 12.56
C SER A 108 8.79 3.89 11.81
N VAL A 109 7.69 3.29 12.22
CA VAL A 109 6.32 3.66 11.83
C VAL A 109 5.51 3.73 13.13
N ASN A 110 4.83 4.85 13.40
CA ASN A 110 4.01 4.98 14.60
C ASN A 110 2.62 4.34 14.42
N ASP A 111 1.81 4.35 15.48
CA ASP A 111 0.50 3.66 15.50
C ASP A 111 -0.64 4.54 14.93
N HIS A 112 -0.34 5.69 14.32
CA HIS A 112 -1.33 6.62 13.76
C HIS A 112 -1.39 6.48 12.24
N PRO A 113 -2.53 6.07 11.64
CA PRO A 113 -2.64 5.94 10.19
C PRO A 113 -2.96 7.25 9.45
N GLY A 114 -3.52 8.24 10.15
CA GLY A 114 -3.93 9.54 9.62
C GLY A 114 -3.28 10.67 10.39
N GLU A 115 -4.07 11.60 10.93
CA GLU A 115 -3.53 12.73 11.71
C GLU A 115 -2.54 12.29 12.80
N GLY A 116 -1.37 12.93 12.84
CA GLY A 116 -0.27 12.55 13.73
C GLY A 116 0.57 11.37 13.24
N HIS A 117 0.34 10.84 12.03
CA HIS A 117 1.21 9.83 11.41
C HIS A 117 2.64 10.33 11.36
N ARG A 118 3.58 9.44 11.73
CA ARG A 118 5.01 9.64 11.54
C ARG A 118 5.66 8.32 11.21
N SER A 119 6.26 8.25 10.03
CA SER A 119 7.16 7.19 9.63
C SER A 119 8.47 7.75 9.11
N ARG A 120 9.55 7.00 9.32
CA ARG A 120 10.89 7.43 8.99
C ARG A 120 11.79 6.25 8.66
N TYR A 121 12.62 6.44 7.65
CA TYR A 121 13.75 5.60 7.32
C TYR A 121 14.97 6.51 7.07
N ARG A 122 16.02 6.40 7.90
CA ARG A 122 17.26 7.17 7.73
C ARG A 122 18.48 6.26 7.83
N MET A 123 19.13 6.04 6.70
CA MET A 123 20.38 5.29 6.54
C MET A 123 21.37 6.12 5.69
N PRO A 124 22.66 5.77 5.63
CA PRO A 124 23.61 6.45 4.75
C PRO A 124 23.10 6.51 3.29
N GLY A 125 22.98 7.73 2.74
CA GLY A 125 22.46 7.97 1.39
C GLY A 125 20.94 7.80 1.23
N SER A 126 20.17 7.68 2.32
CA SER A 126 18.71 7.53 2.26
C SER A 126 18.04 8.22 3.45
N ASP A 127 17.21 9.22 3.20
CA ASP A 127 16.32 9.84 4.18
C ASP A 127 14.91 9.87 3.58
N VAL A 128 14.00 9.07 4.14
CA VAL A 128 12.60 8.97 3.73
C VAL A 128 11.74 9.24 4.97
N ASN A 129 10.77 10.11 4.82
CA ASN A 129 9.91 10.53 5.91
C ASN A 129 8.50 10.76 5.40
N MET A 130 7.52 10.25 6.15
CA MET A 130 6.11 10.51 5.89
C MET A 130 5.46 11.00 7.17
N GLN A 131 4.75 12.13 7.10
CA GLN A 131 4.11 12.74 8.24
C GLN A 131 2.74 13.31 7.86
N THR A 132 1.76 13.15 8.73
CA THR A 132 0.45 13.78 8.55
C THR A 132 0.23 14.85 9.60
N SER A 133 -0.07 16.05 9.12
CA SER A 133 -0.47 17.20 9.92
C SER A 133 -1.53 18.00 9.20
N ASP A 134 -2.54 18.47 9.94
CA ASP A 134 -3.61 19.33 9.42
C ASP A 134 -4.33 18.72 8.21
N GLY A 135 -4.55 17.39 8.24
CA GLY A 135 -5.23 16.69 7.15
C GLY A 135 -4.40 16.50 5.88
N VAL A 136 -3.09 16.79 5.90
CA VAL A 136 -2.18 16.61 4.77
C VAL A 136 -1.10 15.59 5.12
N LEU A 137 -0.98 14.53 4.31
CA LEU A 137 0.15 13.60 4.37
C LEU A 137 1.28 14.13 3.48
N HIS A 138 2.39 14.50 4.10
CA HIS A 138 3.64 14.88 3.45
C HIS A 138 4.55 13.67 3.31
N VAL A 139 5.01 13.39 2.10
CA VAL A 139 5.96 12.32 1.77
C VAL A 139 7.20 12.96 1.19
N ARG A 140 8.32 12.86 1.91
CA ARG A 140 9.62 13.38 1.48
C ARG A 140 10.62 12.26 1.40
N ALA A 141 11.34 12.17 0.29
CA ALA A 141 12.42 11.21 0.15
C ALA A 141 13.62 11.83 -0.55
N LYS A 142 14.81 11.50 -0.06
CA LYS A 142 16.08 11.71 -0.74
C LYS A 142 16.87 10.41 -0.66
N VAL A 143 16.93 9.70 -1.77
CA VAL A 143 17.58 8.40 -1.87
C VAL A 143 18.59 8.43 -3.00
N GLY A 144 19.84 8.15 -2.70
CA GLY A 144 20.93 8.13 -3.66
C GLY A 144 22.13 7.37 -3.12
N SER A 145 23.30 7.54 -3.74
CA SER A 145 24.52 6.96 -3.17
C SER A 145 24.93 7.70 -1.89
N PRO A 146 25.50 6.98 -0.91
CA PRO A 146 26.19 7.62 0.20
C PRO A 146 27.28 8.55 -0.35
N VAL A 147 27.47 9.70 0.31
CA VAL A 147 28.53 10.65 -0.03
C VAL A 147 29.88 9.92 -0.02
N GLY A 148 30.63 9.99 -1.13
CA GLY A 148 31.97 9.39 -1.27
C GLY A 148 32.07 8.11 -2.11
N LEU A 149 30.95 7.55 -2.59
CA LEU A 149 30.95 6.40 -3.51
C LEU A 149 30.44 6.81 -4.91
N PRO A 150 31.17 6.52 -6.01
CA PRO A 150 30.71 6.82 -7.37
C PRO A 150 29.38 6.11 -7.66
N ALA A 151 28.31 6.90 -7.84
CA ALA A 151 26.97 6.43 -8.16
C ALA A 151 26.79 6.17 -9.67
N ILE A 152 27.81 5.67 -10.36
CA ILE A 152 27.73 5.54 -11.82
C ILE A 152 26.69 4.44 -12.15
N GLY A 153 25.53 4.86 -12.67
CA GLY A 153 24.49 3.98 -13.20
C GLY A 153 23.28 3.68 -12.29
N LYS A 154 23.35 3.95 -10.97
CA LYS A 154 22.19 3.76 -10.07
C LYS A 154 21.31 5.00 -10.04
N PRO A 155 19.97 4.86 -10.07
CA PRO A 155 19.07 6.01 -9.97
C PRO A 155 19.17 6.63 -8.56
N ALA A 156 19.10 7.96 -8.52
CA ALA A 156 18.85 8.73 -7.31
C ALA A 156 17.49 9.42 -7.44
N VAL A 157 16.69 9.39 -6.38
CA VAL A 157 15.35 9.96 -6.33
C VAL A 157 15.28 11.02 -5.23
N GLU A 158 14.68 12.14 -5.58
CA GLU A 158 14.24 13.18 -4.66
C GLU A 158 12.76 13.44 -4.91
N LEU A 159 11.93 13.41 -3.86
CA LEU A 159 10.52 13.73 -3.95
C LEU A 159 10.03 14.49 -2.73
N ASP A 160 9.06 15.37 -2.95
CA ASP A 160 8.25 16.03 -1.93
C ASP A 160 6.80 16.07 -2.46
N LEU A 161 5.94 15.28 -1.83
CA LEU A 161 4.54 15.09 -2.21
C LEU A 161 3.64 15.45 -1.03
N ALA A 162 2.50 16.06 -1.33
CA ALA A 162 1.46 16.40 -0.37
C ALA A 162 0.12 15.81 -0.83
N PHE A 163 -0.48 14.97 0.01
CA PHE A 163 -1.77 14.33 -0.22
C PHE A 163 -2.81 14.96 0.72
N ASP A 164 -3.91 15.48 0.18
CA ASP A 164 -5.05 15.88 1.00
C ASP A 164 -5.84 14.63 1.42
N ILE A 165 -5.64 14.18 2.66
CA ILE A 165 -6.27 12.95 3.16
C ILE A 165 -7.72 13.17 3.62
N THR A 166 -8.22 14.41 3.59
CA THR A 166 -9.58 14.78 3.96
C THR A 166 -10.54 14.79 2.77
N ALA A 167 -10.00 14.84 1.55
CA ALA A 167 -10.75 14.93 0.31
C ALA A 167 -11.59 13.69 -0.04
N SER A 168 -11.32 12.54 0.57
CA SER A 168 -12.12 11.32 0.38
C SER A 168 -12.20 10.49 1.66
N PRO A 169 -13.33 9.79 1.88
CA PRO A 169 -13.54 8.97 3.07
C PRO A 169 -12.52 7.83 3.14
N ALA A 170 -11.74 7.78 4.21
CA ALA A 170 -10.84 6.66 4.43
C ALA A 170 -11.58 5.38 4.85
N LEU A 171 -10.85 4.26 4.84
CA LEU A 171 -11.30 2.95 5.28
C LEU A 171 -10.41 2.46 6.43
N THR A 172 -11.02 2.09 7.55
CA THR A 172 -10.36 1.31 8.59
C THR A 172 -10.88 -0.12 8.55
N VAL A 173 -9.98 -1.10 8.58
CA VAL A 173 -10.35 -2.52 8.76
C VAL A 173 -9.60 -3.11 9.93
N ILE A 174 -10.34 -3.81 10.79
CA ILE A 174 -9.81 -4.58 11.92
C ILE A 174 -10.16 -6.05 11.64
N SER A 175 -9.13 -6.83 11.32
CA SER A 175 -9.25 -8.19 10.80
C SER A 175 -8.87 -9.24 11.84
N ASP A 176 -9.73 -10.24 11.99
CA ASP A 176 -9.46 -11.48 12.74
C ASP A 176 -8.78 -12.48 11.80
N LEU A 177 -7.45 -12.61 11.90
CA LEU A 177 -6.71 -13.56 11.09
C LEU A 177 -7.00 -14.97 11.61
N LYS A 178 -7.56 -15.81 10.75
CA LYS A 178 -7.92 -17.21 11.05
C LYS A 178 -6.68 -18.12 11.09
N THR A 179 -5.76 -17.80 11.99
CA THR A 179 -4.51 -18.52 12.27
C THR A 179 -4.59 -19.17 13.65
N GLU A 180 -3.63 -20.07 13.93
CA GLU A 180 -3.43 -20.64 15.26
C GLU A 180 -2.03 -20.26 15.79
N PRO A 181 -1.90 -19.44 16.86
CA PRO A 181 -2.99 -18.75 17.57
C PRO A 181 -3.67 -17.69 16.69
N ARG A 182 -4.86 -17.23 17.10
CA ARG A 182 -5.54 -16.11 16.42
C ARG A 182 -4.73 -14.83 16.52
N LEU A 183 -4.64 -14.12 15.41
CA LEU A 183 -3.90 -12.88 15.31
C LEU A 183 -4.78 -11.75 14.77
N VAL A 184 -4.36 -10.51 14.96
CA VAL A 184 -5.10 -9.33 14.52
C VAL A 184 -4.24 -8.51 13.58
N SER A 185 -4.81 -8.18 12.42
CA SER A 185 -4.25 -7.18 11.50
C SER A 185 -5.18 -5.98 11.42
N THR A 186 -4.62 -4.80 11.30
CA THR A 186 -5.38 -3.56 11.13
C THR A 186 -4.84 -2.77 9.97
N THR A 187 -5.74 -2.22 9.15
CA THR A 187 -5.38 -1.41 7.98
C THR A 187 -6.14 -0.08 8.00
N GLY A 188 -5.47 0.96 7.53
CA GLY A 188 -6.02 2.29 7.28
C GLY A 188 -5.69 2.66 5.84
N LYS A 189 -6.71 2.74 4.99
CA LYS A 189 -6.53 2.93 3.54
C LYS A 189 -7.29 4.14 3.05
N ASN A 190 -6.72 4.82 2.06
CA ASN A 190 -7.41 5.86 1.33
C ASN A 190 -6.96 5.86 -0.12
N ALA A 191 -7.83 6.32 -1.03
CA ALA A 191 -7.57 6.35 -2.46
C ALA A 191 -8.28 7.54 -3.12
N ALA A 192 -7.91 7.83 -4.36
CA ALA A 192 -8.46 8.94 -5.14
C ALA A 192 -8.26 10.33 -4.46
N LEU A 193 -7.19 10.49 -3.70
CA LEU A 193 -6.83 11.74 -3.03
C LEU A 193 -6.14 12.71 -3.98
N PRO A 194 -6.46 14.02 -3.94
CA PRO A 194 -5.64 15.03 -4.57
C PRO A 194 -4.21 14.94 -4.05
N VAL A 195 -3.25 14.87 -4.97
CA VAL A 195 -1.82 14.92 -4.67
C VAL A 195 -1.13 15.96 -5.53
N SER A 196 -0.23 16.72 -4.90
CA SER A 196 0.64 17.66 -5.58
C SER A 196 2.08 17.52 -5.09
N GLY A 197 3.03 17.95 -5.90
CA GLY A 197 4.44 17.92 -5.50
C GLY A 197 5.39 17.73 -6.66
N ARG A 198 6.61 17.33 -6.34
CA ARG A 198 7.68 17.19 -7.33
C ARG A 198 8.43 15.88 -7.14
N VAL A 199 8.80 15.26 -8.25
CA VAL A 199 9.66 14.07 -8.30
C VAL A 199 10.82 14.32 -9.25
N VAL A 200 12.04 14.07 -8.79
CA VAL A 200 13.27 14.19 -9.58
C VAL A 200 14.04 12.89 -9.53
N VAL A 201 14.26 12.30 -10.70
CA VAL A 201 15.10 11.10 -10.88
C VAL A 201 16.38 11.50 -11.61
N ARG A 202 17.53 11.07 -11.07
CA ARG A 202 18.85 11.27 -11.69
C ARG A 202 19.47 9.91 -11.97
N GLN A 203 19.76 9.62 -13.23
CA GLN A 203 20.39 8.35 -13.63
C GLN A 203 21.27 8.57 -14.86
N GLY A 204 22.50 8.05 -14.84
CA GLY A 204 23.38 8.09 -16.02
C GLY A 204 23.69 9.50 -16.55
N GLY A 205 23.69 10.52 -15.68
CA GLY A 205 23.87 11.92 -16.09
C GLY A 205 22.60 12.60 -16.61
N ILE A 206 21.50 11.87 -16.76
CA ILE A 206 20.20 12.39 -17.18
C ILE A 206 19.38 12.76 -15.94
N VAL A 207 18.65 13.87 -16.03
CA VAL A 207 17.72 14.33 -15.00
C VAL A 207 16.30 14.31 -15.57
N HIS A 208 15.42 13.51 -14.96
CA HIS A 208 13.99 13.53 -15.21
C HIS A 208 13.31 14.26 -14.06
N ALA A 209 12.57 15.32 -14.35
CA ALA A 209 11.84 16.09 -13.36
C ALA A 209 10.36 16.16 -13.74
N PHE A 210 9.50 15.86 -12.78
CA PHE A 210 8.05 15.86 -12.95
C PHE A 210 7.43 16.71 -11.86
N ASP A 211 6.53 17.59 -12.27
CA ASP A 211 5.62 18.27 -11.37
C ASP A 211 4.28 17.51 -11.39
N ILE A 212 3.84 17.06 -10.23
CA ILE A 212 2.53 16.45 -10.06
C ILE A 212 1.55 17.59 -9.80
N THR A 213 0.87 18.00 -10.87
CA THR A 213 -0.29 18.90 -10.83
C THR A 213 -1.54 18.12 -11.17
N ASP A 214 -2.63 18.38 -10.45
CA ASP A 214 -3.89 17.62 -10.56
C ASP A 214 -3.70 16.09 -10.47
N GLY A 215 -2.72 15.65 -9.67
CA GLY A 215 -2.45 14.23 -9.45
C GLY A 215 -3.50 13.59 -8.55
N LEU A 216 -3.62 12.27 -8.68
CA LEU A 216 -4.37 11.44 -7.74
C LEU A 216 -3.46 10.42 -7.08
N GLY A 217 -3.78 10.10 -5.83
CA GLY A 217 -2.97 9.21 -5.03
C GLY A 217 -3.75 8.60 -3.88
N GLY A 218 -3.00 8.01 -2.97
CA GLY A 218 -3.48 7.55 -1.69
C GLY A 218 -2.44 6.74 -0.96
N PHE A 219 -2.88 6.05 0.08
CA PHE A 219 -1.97 5.34 0.97
C PHE A 219 -2.60 4.07 1.53
N ASP A 220 -1.72 3.16 1.91
CA ASP A 220 -2.01 1.97 2.71
C ASP A 220 -1.12 2.01 3.96
N TYR A 221 -1.78 2.19 5.09
CA TYR A 221 -1.20 1.93 6.39
C TYR A 221 -1.63 0.55 6.86
N THR A 222 -0.68 -0.27 7.28
CA THR A 222 -0.97 -1.53 7.95
C THR A 222 -0.19 -1.63 9.24
N SER A 223 -0.83 -2.18 10.27
CA SER A 223 -0.25 -2.53 11.55
C SER A 223 -0.88 -3.84 12.01
N GLY A 224 -0.09 -4.91 12.00
CA GLY A 224 -0.61 -6.25 12.25
C GLY A 224 0.36 -7.12 13.02
N ASN A 225 -0.17 -8.00 13.86
CA ASN A 225 0.55 -9.16 14.34
C ASN A 225 0.39 -10.24 13.27
N LEU A 226 1.44 -10.49 12.49
CA LEU A 226 1.34 -11.36 11.33
C LEU A 226 1.82 -12.79 11.65
N PRO A 227 1.26 -13.81 10.99
CA PRO A 227 1.75 -15.18 11.09
C PRO A 227 3.19 -15.27 10.57
N ARG A 228 3.91 -16.29 11.05
CA ARG A 228 5.32 -16.49 10.74
C ARG A 228 5.59 -16.63 9.24
N HIS A 229 4.66 -17.28 8.54
CA HIS A 229 4.55 -17.26 7.09
C HIS A 229 3.36 -16.38 6.73
N THR A 230 3.60 -15.30 6.02
CA THR A 230 2.56 -14.39 5.52
C THR A 230 2.67 -14.31 4.01
N GLN A 231 1.54 -14.44 3.34
CA GLN A 231 1.41 -14.20 1.91
C GLN A 231 0.17 -13.35 1.64
N TRP A 232 0.21 -12.59 0.55
CA TRP A 232 -0.95 -11.89 0.01
C TRP A 232 -0.70 -11.50 -1.44
N ARG A 233 -1.79 -11.20 -2.14
CA ARG A 233 -1.78 -10.43 -3.37
C ARG A 233 -2.58 -9.15 -3.17
N TRP A 234 -2.14 -8.09 -3.82
CA TRP A 234 -2.76 -6.77 -3.67
C TRP A 234 -2.86 -6.08 -5.02
N ALA A 235 -3.93 -5.32 -5.22
CA ALA A 235 -4.15 -4.47 -6.37
C ALA A 235 -4.65 -3.11 -5.91
N TYR A 236 -4.05 -2.07 -6.46
CA TYR A 236 -4.37 -0.69 -6.10
C TYR A 236 -4.29 0.19 -7.33
N LEU A 237 -5.35 0.98 -7.58
CA LEU A 237 -5.39 1.92 -8.71
C LEU A 237 -6.00 3.23 -8.26
N VAL A 238 -5.58 4.31 -8.89
CA VAL A 238 -6.22 5.62 -8.78
C VAL A 238 -6.20 6.33 -10.12
N GLY A 239 -7.24 7.09 -10.44
CA GLY A 239 -7.28 7.83 -11.69
C GLY A 239 -8.58 8.60 -11.90
N ARG A 240 -8.67 9.27 -13.05
CA ARG A 240 -9.89 9.92 -13.51
C ARG A 240 -10.45 9.14 -14.68
N LEU A 241 -11.74 8.83 -14.61
CA LEU A 241 -12.47 8.20 -15.70
C LEU A 241 -12.76 9.20 -16.82
N ALA A 242 -13.18 8.72 -18.00
CA ALA A 242 -13.50 9.57 -19.15
C ALA A 242 -14.60 10.62 -18.87
N ASN A 243 -15.47 10.36 -17.88
CA ASN A 243 -16.50 11.30 -17.41
C ASN A 243 -15.98 12.34 -16.39
N GLY A 244 -14.66 12.40 -16.17
CA GLY A 244 -13.99 13.34 -15.25
C GLY A 244 -14.02 12.96 -13.77
N LYS A 245 -14.81 11.94 -13.39
CA LYS A 245 -14.93 11.51 -11.98
C LYS A 245 -13.69 10.74 -11.54
N THR A 246 -13.34 10.90 -10.27
CA THR A 246 -12.23 10.16 -9.66
C THR A 246 -12.64 8.72 -9.38
N LEU A 247 -11.67 7.82 -9.52
CA LEU A 247 -11.79 6.41 -9.20
C LEU A 247 -10.55 5.98 -8.40
N GLY A 248 -10.78 5.18 -7.36
CA GLY A 248 -9.75 4.46 -6.62
C GLY A 248 -10.22 3.03 -6.35
N LEU A 249 -9.30 2.07 -6.34
CA LEU A 249 -9.55 0.68 -5.97
C LEU A 249 -8.50 0.25 -4.95
N ASN A 250 -8.94 -0.47 -3.93
CA ASN A 250 -8.09 -1.34 -3.12
C ASN A 250 -8.68 -2.75 -3.16
N LEU A 251 -7.87 -3.75 -3.50
CA LEU A 251 -8.30 -5.14 -3.51
C LEU A 251 -7.16 -6.04 -3.01
N SER A 252 -7.47 -6.92 -2.08
CA SER A 252 -6.57 -7.90 -1.51
C SER A 252 -7.13 -9.31 -1.73
N ALA A 253 -6.23 -10.21 -2.08
CA ALA A 253 -6.51 -11.62 -2.32
C ALA A 253 -5.48 -12.48 -1.58
N ASP A 254 -5.84 -13.71 -1.22
CA ASP A 254 -4.95 -14.71 -0.63
C ASP A 254 -4.19 -14.29 0.64
N PHE A 255 -4.65 -13.24 1.34
CA PHE A 255 -4.02 -12.79 2.56
C PHE A 255 -4.08 -13.88 3.63
N SER A 256 -2.94 -14.23 4.24
CA SER A 256 -2.86 -15.29 5.26
C SER A 256 -3.87 -15.09 6.40
N GLY A 257 -4.82 -16.02 6.51
CA GLY A 257 -5.89 -16.00 7.50
C GLY A 257 -7.16 -15.24 7.08
N LEU A 258 -7.23 -14.73 5.84
CA LEU A 258 -8.37 -13.98 5.29
C LEU A 258 -8.77 -14.40 3.86
N VAL A 259 -8.34 -15.58 3.38
CA VAL A 259 -8.71 -16.09 2.04
C VAL A 259 -10.24 -16.07 1.86
N GLY A 260 -10.72 -15.43 0.79
CA GLY A 260 -12.14 -15.25 0.50
C GLY A 260 -12.91 -14.33 1.46
N ASN A 261 -12.22 -13.61 2.35
CA ASN A 261 -12.84 -12.79 3.39
C ASN A 261 -12.09 -11.45 3.62
N ALA A 262 -11.48 -10.90 2.57
CA ALA A 262 -10.73 -9.64 2.61
C ALA A 262 -11.68 -8.43 2.62
N ARG A 263 -12.13 -8.01 3.82
CA ARG A 263 -13.07 -6.89 3.99
C ARG A 263 -12.52 -5.50 3.63
N GLU A 264 -11.25 -5.41 3.28
CA GLU A 264 -10.64 -4.16 2.78
C GLU A 264 -10.89 -3.89 1.30
N ASN A 265 -11.46 -4.85 0.56
CA ASN A 265 -11.79 -4.69 -0.85
C ASN A 265 -12.83 -3.58 -1.04
N SER A 266 -12.45 -2.49 -1.73
CA SER A 266 -13.25 -1.27 -1.81
C SER A 266 -12.98 -0.43 -3.05
N VAL A 267 -14.02 0.25 -3.53
CA VAL A 267 -13.93 1.30 -4.56
C VAL A 267 -14.19 2.66 -3.93
N TRP A 268 -13.38 3.64 -4.30
CA TRP A 268 -13.66 5.06 -4.15
C TRP A 268 -14.12 5.59 -5.50
N TYR A 269 -15.33 6.09 -5.61
CA TYR A 269 -15.83 6.67 -6.85
C TYR A 269 -16.50 8.00 -6.53
N ASP A 270 -15.92 9.09 -7.07
CA ASP A 270 -16.47 10.44 -6.93
C ASP A 270 -16.79 10.84 -5.47
N GLY A 271 -15.82 10.59 -4.57
CA GLY A 271 -15.94 10.90 -3.14
C GLY A 271 -16.76 9.88 -2.32
N GLN A 272 -17.26 8.80 -2.93
CA GLN A 272 -18.00 7.75 -2.23
C GLN A 272 -17.16 6.49 -2.05
N LEU A 273 -17.13 5.96 -0.83
CA LEU A 273 -16.50 4.68 -0.50
C LEU A 273 -17.55 3.56 -0.52
N MET A 274 -17.32 2.54 -1.35
CA MET A 274 -18.19 1.38 -1.50
C MET A 274 -17.41 0.10 -1.30
N ALA A 275 -18.01 -0.87 -0.60
CA ALA A 275 -17.43 -2.19 -0.43
C ALA A 275 -17.51 -3.01 -1.73
N ILE A 276 -16.50 -3.85 -1.94
CA ILE A 276 -16.44 -4.87 -2.99
C ILE A 276 -16.54 -6.24 -2.33
N ASP A 277 -16.85 -7.26 -3.12
CA ASP A 277 -16.77 -8.65 -2.68
C ASP A 277 -15.43 -8.94 -1.97
N PRO A 278 -15.48 -9.51 -0.74
CA PRO A 278 -14.28 -9.87 -0.01
C PRO A 278 -13.55 -11.09 -0.59
N ASP A 279 -14.16 -11.81 -1.54
CA ASP A 279 -13.55 -12.89 -2.30
C ASP A 279 -13.14 -12.40 -3.69
N ALA A 280 -11.82 -12.36 -3.91
CA ALA A 280 -11.21 -11.81 -5.10
C ALA A 280 -9.97 -12.61 -5.49
N THR A 281 -9.64 -12.59 -6.78
CA THR A 281 -8.46 -13.23 -7.34
C THR A 281 -7.59 -12.21 -8.05
N ILE A 282 -6.28 -12.41 -7.95
CA ILE A 282 -5.26 -11.68 -8.70
C ILE A 282 -4.41 -12.74 -9.38
N ASP A 283 -4.72 -13.09 -10.63
CA ASP A 283 -4.10 -14.21 -11.35
C ASP A 283 -2.89 -13.74 -12.15
N VAL A 284 -1.78 -14.47 -12.03
CA VAL A 284 -0.52 -14.19 -12.71
C VAL A 284 0.32 -15.46 -12.86
N ASP A 285 1.10 -15.52 -13.93
CA ASP A 285 2.30 -16.37 -14.01
C ASP A 285 3.48 -15.68 -13.28
N LEU A 286 3.84 -16.19 -12.10
CA LEU A 286 4.92 -15.62 -11.28
C LEU A 286 6.31 -15.76 -11.91
N ASP A 287 6.48 -16.64 -12.91
CA ASP A 287 7.73 -16.76 -13.66
C ASP A 287 7.84 -15.64 -14.72
N GLU A 288 6.71 -15.11 -15.18
CA GLU A 288 6.62 -14.02 -16.16
C GLU A 288 5.81 -12.81 -15.63
N PRO A 289 6.21 -12.18 -14.51
CA PRO A 289 5.41 -11.15 -13.85
C PRO A 289 5.29 -9.83 -14.64
N GLY A 290 5.99 -9.71 -15.76
CA GLY A 290 5.84 -8.62 -16.73
C GLY A 290 4.71 -8.85 -17.75
N LYS A 291 4.08 -10.04 -17.76
CA LYS A 291 2.86 -10.29 -18.53
C LYS A 291 1.64 -9.72 -17.82
N PRO A 292 0.51 -9.54 -18.53
CA PRO A 292 -0.70 -9.02 -17.92
C PRO A 292 -1.20 -9.87 -16.73
N TRP A 293 -1.66 -9.19 -15.68
CA TRP A 293 -2.30 -9.80 -14.51
C TRP A 293 -3.81 -9.63 -14.61
N HIS A 294 -4.58 -10.59 -14.14
CA HIS A 294 -6.04 -10.46 -14.10
C HIS A 294 -6.53 -10.24 -12.67
N VAL A 295 -7.33 -9.20 -12.44
CA VAL A 295 -7.88 -8.86 -11.12
C VAL A 295 -9.39 -8.96 -11.18
N ARG A 296 -9.97 -9.89 -10.41
CA ARG A 296 -11.40 -10.20 -10.45
C ARG A 296 -12.00 -10.37 -9.07
N THR A 297 -13.31 -10.19 -8.98
CA THR A 297 -14.11 -10.59 -7.81
C THR A 297 -14.99 -11.77 -8.13
N SER A 298 -15.29 -12.62 -7.15
CA SER A 298 -16.10 -13.83 -7.34
C SER A 298 -17.53 -13.53 -7.81
N ASP A 299 -18.07 -12.34 -7.50
CA ASP A 299 -19.37 -11.87 -7.98
C ASP A 299 -19.36 -11.25 -9.39
N GLY A 300 -18.19 -11.22 -10.05
CA GLY A 300 -18.00 -10.66 -11.39
C GLY A 300 -18.31 -9.17 -11.48
N LYS A 301 -18.20 -8.42 -10.39
CA LYS A 301 -18.33 -6.95 -10.41
C LYS A 301 -17.02 -6.25 -10.74
N VAL A 302 -15.88 -6.85 -10.45
CA VAL A 302 -14.57 -6.37 -10.89
C VAL A 302 -14.03 -7.38 -11.90
N ASP A 303 -13.67 -6.90 -13.08
CA ASP A 303 -12.93 -7.67 -14.08
C ASP A 303 -11.96 -6.73 -14.80
N LEU A 304 -10.71 -6.76 -14.34
CA LEU A 304 -9.64 -5.88 -14.79
C LEU A 304 -8.46 -6.70 -15.29
N VAL A 305 -7.76 -6.14 -16.26
CA VAL A 305 -6.44 -6.57 -16.72
C VAL A 305 -5.46 -5.47 -16.34
N PHE A 306 -4.35 -5.86 -15.73
CA PHE A 306 -3.24 -4.99 -15.42
C PHE A 306 -2.09 -5.25 -16.39
N ASP A 307 -1.63 -4.20 -17.08
CA ASP A 307 -0.49 -4.25 -18.00
C ASP A 307 0.74 -3.61 -17.33
N PRO A 308 1.78 -4.40 -16.99
CA PRO A 308 2.97 -3.88 -16.32
C PRO A 308 3.82 -2.95 -17.22
N ILE A 309 4.21 -1.79 -16.68
CA ILE A 309 5.28 -0.94 -17.23
C ILE A 309 6.66 -1.42 -16.74
N GLY A 310 6.73 -1.81 -15.47
CA GLY A 310 7.97 -2.26 -14.83
C GLY A 310 7.66 -3.10 -13.61
N VAL A 311 8.60 -3.97 -13.23
CA VAL A 311 8.44 -4.90 -12.11
C VAL A 311 9.48 -4.59 -11.05
N HIS A 312 9.03 -3.99 -9.94
CA HIS A 312 9.84 -3.94 -8.73
C HIS A 312 9.93 -5.35 -8.13
N ARG A 313 11.14 -5.79 -7.78
CA ARG A 313 11.39 -7.13 -7.23
C ARG A 313 12.39 -7.08 -6.10
N GLU A 314 12.02 -7.65 -4.95
CA GLU A 314 12.95 -7.92 -3.85
C GLU A 314 12.96 -9.42 -3.54
N SER A 315 14.16 -9.96 -3.36
CA SER A 315 14.34 -11.32 -2.89
C SER A 315 15.37 -11.33 -1.78
N LEU A 316 14.98 -11.87 -0.63
CA LEU A 316 15.83 -12.04 0.54
C LEU A 316 15.79 -13.50 0.98
N ASP A 317 16.95 -14.11 1.20
CA ASP A 317 17.06 -15.42 1.85
C ASP A 317 18.20 -15.39 2.87
N LEU A 318 17.83 -15.26 4.14
CA LEU A 318 18.70 -15.34 5.31
C LEU A 318 18.46 -16.64 6.09
N LYS A 319 18.00 -17.70 5.41
CA LYS A 319 17.60 -19.02 5.93
C LYS A 319 16.37 -18.99 6.83
N LEU A 320 16.48 -18.29 7.96
CA LEU A 320 15.37 -18.08 8.89
C LEU A 320 14.42 -17.04 8.32
N VAL A 321 14.90 -15.93 7.78
CA VAL A 321 14.05 -14.94 7.13
C VAL A 321 14.10 -15.13 5.62
N ARG A 322 12.95 -15.26 4.94
CA ARG A 322 12.89 -15.33 3.47
C ARG A 322 11.77 -14.44 2.98
N SER A 323 11.99 -13.64 1.94
CA SER A 323 10.96 -12.79 1.35
C SER A 323 11.09 -12.83 -0.16
N ARG A 324 9.95 -12.99 -0.84
CA ARG A 324 9.81 -12.83 -2.28
C ARG A 324 8.72 -11.79 -2.51
N PHE A 325 9.15 -10.61 -2.93
CA PHE A 325 8.29 -9.48 -3.19
C PHE A 325 8.32 -9.15 -4.68
N LEU A 326 7.13 -9.01 -5.26
CA LEU A 326 6.93 -8.48 -6.60
C LEU A 326 5.89 -7.38 -6.50
N GLN A 327 6.22 -6.19 -7.00
CA GLN A 327 5.25 -5.11 -7.18
C GLN A 327 5.38 -4.50 -8.58
N PRO A 328 4.74 -5.10 -9.59
CA PRO A 328 4.56 -4.44 -10.87
C PRO A 328 3.84 -3.09 -10.74
N VAL A 329 4.38 -2.07 -11.42
CA VAL A 329 3.74 -0.77 -11.63
C VAL A 329 3.28 -0.67 -13.09
N GLY A 330 2.11 -0.11 -13.34
CA GLY A 330 1.50 -0.23 -14.67
C GLY A 330 0.11 0.38 -14.72
N GLU A 331 -0.71 -0.16 -15.63
CA GLU A 331 -2.01 0.40 -15.96
C GLU A 331 -3.10 -0.67 -15.97
N PHE A 332 -4.26 -0.33 -15.40
CA PHE A 332 -5.45 -1.16 -15.40
C PHE A 332 -6.37 -0.79 -16.56
N SER A 333 -6.99 -1.80 -17.18
CA SER A 333 -8.10 -1.65 -18.11
C SER A 333 -9.16 -2.73 -17.86
N GLY A 334 -10.44 -2.44 -18.12
CA GLY A 334 -11.54 -3.38 -17.92
C GLY A 334 -12.76 -2.69 -17.32
N THR A 335 -13.50 -3.40 -16.46
CA THR A 335 -14.76 -2.88 -15.91
C THR A 335 -14.91 -3.07 -14.41
N ILE A 336 -15.60 -2.11 -13.78
CA ILE A 336 -16.04 -2.18 -12.39
C ILE A 336 -17.54 -1.88 -12.34
N ARG A 337 -18.34 -2.77 -11.79
CA ARG A 337 -19.80 -2.65 -11.69
C ARG A 337 -20.22 -2.25 -10.27
N LEU A 338 -20.84 -1.08 -10.16
CA LEU A 338 -21.36 -0.51 -8.91
C LEU A 338 -22.88 -0.37 -9.01
N GLY A 339 -23.61 -1.29 -8.38
CA GLY A 339 -25.07 -1.36 -8.50
C GLY A 339 -25.49 -1.57 -9.96
N ARG A 340 -26.21 -0.59 -10.52
CA ARG A 340 -26.64 -0.58 -11.94
C ARG A 340 -25.63 0.08 -12.89
N ARG A 341 -24.55 0.67 -12.38
CA ARG A 341 -23.55 1.39 -13.18
C ARG A 341 -22.36 0.48 -13.48
N THR A 342 -21.92 0.48 -14.72
CA THR A 342 -20.62 -0.07 -15.11
C THR A 342 -19.66 1.08 -15.35
N LEU A 343 -18.47 1.00 -14.78
CA LEU A 343 -17.38 1.94 -14.96
C LEU A 343 -16.36 1.31 -15.90
N ASP A 344 -16.06 1.99 -16.99
CA ASP A 344 -15.02 1.58 -17.93
C ASP A 344 -13.68 2.15 -17.47
N VAL A 345 -12.76 1.25 -17.14
CA VAL A 345 -11.38 1.58 -16.77
C VAL A 345 -10.55 1.49 -18.05
N ASP A 346 -9.93 2.60 -18.45
CA ASP A 346 -9.01 2.66 -19.61
C ASP A 346 -7.66 3.21 -19.15
N ARG A 347 -6.66 2.34 -19.11
CA ARG A 347 -5.25 2.66 -18.78
C ARG A 347 -5.10 3.57 -17.55
N LEU A 348 -5.80 3.24 -16.46
CA LEU A 348 -5.63 3.96 -15.19
C LEU A 348 -4.40 3.45 -14.44
N PRO A 349 -3.56 4.34 -13.89
CA PRO A 349 -2.32 3.94 -13.24
C PRO A 349 -2.59 3.18 -11.94
N GLY A 350 -1.74 2.21 -11.65
CA GLY A 350 -1.83 1.44 -10.42
C GLY A 350 -0.68 0.45 -10.24
N VAL A 351 -0.83 -0.41 -9.25
CA VAL A 351 0.08 -1.50 -8.95
C VAL A 351 -0.69 -2.79 -8.72
N VAL A 352 0.00 -3.90 -8.97
CA VAL A 352 -0.33 -5.21 -8.42
C VAL A 352 0.86 -5.70 -7.61
N GLU A 353 0.60 -6.62 -6.69
CA GLU A 353 1.59 -7.13 -5.76
C GLU A 353 1.42 -8.61 -5.54
N ASN A 354 2.54 -9.31 -5.41
CA ASN A 354 2.60 -10.64 -4.82
C ASN A 354 3.69 -10.64 -3.75
N GLN A 355 3.29 -10.94 -2.51
CA GLN A 355 4.21 -11.09 -1.39
C GLN A 355 4.12 -12.50 -0.83
N ASP A 356 5.29 -13.09 -0.61
CA ASP A 356 5.45 -14.33 0.16
C ASP A 356 6.65 -14.16 1.10
N VAL A 357 6.39 -14.14 2.40
CA VAL A 357 7.39 -13.87 3.43
C VAL A 357 7.32 -14.82 4.61
N ILE A 358 8.50 -15.27 4.99
CA ILE A 358 8.86 -16.05 6.16
C ILE A 358 9.66 -15.07 7.04
N TRP A 359 9.02 -14.49 8.07
CA TRP A 359 9.58 -13.43 8.93
C TRP A 359 10.75 -13.77 9.85
#